data_AF-A0A6N1BNS8-F1
#
_entry.id   AF-A0A6N1BNS8-F1
#
_cell.length_a   1.000
_cell.length_b   1.000
_cell.length_c   1.000
_cell.angle_alpha   90.00
_cell.angle_beta   90.00
_cell.angle_gamma   90.00
#
_symmetry.space_group_name_H-M   'P 1'
#
loop_
_entity.id
_entity.type
_entity.pdbx_description
1 polymer ?
#
loop_
_entity_poly.entity_id
_entity_poly.type
_entity_poly.pdbx_seq_one_letter_code
_entity_poly.pdbx_strand_id
1 'polypeptide(L)'
;MGFPDANPPDRDPTPHGQAAAPDFDALHFRRALSQFATGVTVITTRAMRESPADPPFVGITASSFNSVSLDPPLVLWSMATRANSLPMFRGGSHYIINVLAATQLDLCQRFATLKGDRFAGVDYRLSATGLPILANALAWFECHNRSRYDEGDHVIFVGEVERCGIHDSGGLPLVFQGGAFSTTCPLRD
;
A
#
# COMPACT_ATOMS: atom_id res chain seq x y z
N MET A 1 -20.48 31.44 25.99
CA MET A 1 -20.25 32.19 24.74
C MET A 1 -19.62 31.22 23.76
N GLY A 2 -20.39 30.72 22.80
CA GLY A 2 -19.93 29.74 21.81
C GLY A 2 -19.18 30.41 20.68
N PHE A 3 -18.08 29.81 20.26
CA PHE A 3 -17.43 30.12 18.99
C PHE A 3 -18.23 29.43 17.87
N PRO A 4 -18.54 30.11 16.75
CA PRO A 4 -19.23 29.45 15.65
C PRO A 4 -18.27 28.50 14.93
N ASP A 5 -18.67 27.22 14.84
CA ASP A 5 -18.12 26.25 13.88
C ASP A 5 -18.48 26.72 12.46
N ALA A 6 -17.58 27.48 11.85
CA ALA A 6 -17.63 27.75 10.42
C ALA A 6 -16.94 26.59 9.69
N ASN A 7 -17.69 25.50 9.46
CA ASN A 7 -17.30 24.52 8.46
C ASN A 7 -17.31 25.24 7.10
N PRO A 8 -16.20 25.28 6.33
CA PRO A 8 -16.22 25.93 5.02
C PRO A 8 -17.23 25.23 4.11
N PRO A 9 -17.94 25.98 3.24
CA PRO A 9 -18.92 25.39 2.35
C PRO A 9 -18.24 24.34 1.46
N ASP A 10 -18.91 23.20 1.32
CA ASP A 10 -18.61 22.11 0.41
C ASP A 10 -18.41 22.72 -0.99
N ARG A 11 -17.14 22.91 -1.39
CA ARG A 11 -16.82 23.37 -2.74
C ARG A 11 -16.97 22.17 -3.64
N ASP A 12 -18.18 22.02 -4.17
CA ASP A 12 -18.46 21.11 -5.26
C ASP A 12 -17.43 21.39 -6.37
N PRO A 13 -16.49 20.47 -6.67
CA PRO A 13 -15.48 20.74 -7.66
C PRO A 13 -16.17 20.93 -8.99
N THR A 14 -16.04 22.12 -9.58
CA THR A 14 -16.42 22.38 -10.97
C THR A 14 -15.89 21.23 -11.82
N PRO A 15 -16.71 20.55 -12.63
CA PRO A 15 -16.24 19.42 -13.42
C PRO A 15 -15.12 19.92 -14.33
N HIS A 16 -13.89 19.51 -14.03
CA HIS A 16 -12.77 19.69 -14.94
C HIS A 16 -13.17 18.98 -16.25
N GLY A 17 -13.06 19.69 -17.38
CA GLY A 17 -13.47 19.18 -18.68
C GLY A 17 -12.89 17.80 -18.98
N GLN A 18 -13.57 17.04 -19.85
CA GLN A 18 -13.15 15.69 -20.20
C GLN A 18 -11.74 15.68 -20.80
N ALA A 19 -10.89 14.74 -20.36
CA ALA A 19 -9.56 14.57 -20.91
C ALA A 19 -9.60 14.21 -22.41
N ALA A 20 -8.60 14.64 -23.16
CA ALA A 20 -8.41 14.19 -24.54
C ALA A 20 -8.18 12.67 -24.59
N ALA A 21 -8.52 12.05 -25.72
CA ALA A 21 -8.23 10.63 -25.93
C ALA A 21 -6.70 10.39 -25.94
N PRO A 22 -6.21 9.31 -25.33
CA PRO A 22 -4.79 8.95 -25.40
C PRO A 22 -4.32 8.75 -26.85
N ASP A 23 -3.13 9.24 -27.15
CA ASP A 23 -2.39 8.98 -28.40
C ASP A 23 -1.39 7.81 -28.27
N PHE A 24 -1.48 7.06 -27.17
CA PHE A 24 -0.63 5.92 -26.83
C PHE A 24 -1.44 4.67 -26.49
N ASP A 25 -0.81 3.49 -26.60
CA ASP A 25 -1.40 2.22 -26.17
C ASP A 25 -1.06 1.86 -24.70
N ALA A 26 -1.73 0.84 -24.18
CA ALA A 26 -1.54 0.38 -22.80
C ALA A 26 -0.15 -0.21 -22.51
N LEU A 27 0.60 -0.65 -23.53
CA LEU A 27 1.96 -1.16 -23.35
C LEU A 27 2.95 0.01 -23.22
N HIS A 28 2.80 1.03 -24.07
CA HIS A 28 3.57 2.26 -24.01
C HIS A 28 3.35 2.98 -22.68
N PHE A 29 2.09 3.11 -22.25
CA PHE A 29 1.77 3.72 -20.96
C PHE A 29 2.43 2.99 -19.78
N ARG A 30 2.36 1.65 -19.75
CA ARG A 30 3.03 0.85 -18.71
C ARG A 30 4.56 0.98 -18.72
N ARG A 31 5.17 1.09 -19.91
CA ARG A 31 6.63 1.33 -20.05
C ARG A 31 7.03 2.73 -19.57
N ALA A 32 6.19 3.73 -19.80
CA ALA A 32 6.40 5.08 -19.30
C ALA A 32 6.29 5.11 -17.77
N LEU A 33 5.24 4.51 -17.19
CA LEU A 33 5.06 4.39 -15.74
C LEU A 33 6.24 3.66 -15.06
N SER A 34 6.76 2.61 -15.69
CA SER A 34 7.86 1.83 -15.12
C SER A 34 9.21 2.57 -15.06
N GLN A 35 9.32 3.77 -15.65
CA GLN A 35 10.51 4.62 -15.49
C GLN A 35 10.60 5.22 -14.09
N PHE A 36 9.48 5.39 -13.39
CA PHE A 36 9.46 5.89 -12.02
C PHE A 36 9.82 4.76 -11.04
N ALA A 37 11.03 4.82 -10.48
CA ALA A 37 11.49 3.86 -9.49
C ALA A 37 10.70 4.04 -8.18
N THR A 38 10.24 2.92 -7.61
CA THR A 38 9.55 2.94 -6.32
C THR A 38 10.15 1.93 -5.36
N GLY A 39 9.97 2.19 -4.06
CA GLY A 39 10.12 1.14 -3.05
C GLY A 39 8.99 0.12 -3.17
N VAL A 40 9.22 -1.08 -2.64
CA VAL A 40 8.21 -2.14 -2.61
C VAL A 40 7.63 -2.28 -1.20
N THR A 41 6.32 -2.43 -1.11
CA THR A 41 5.62 -2.72 0.15
C THR A 41 4.85 -4.02 0.09
N VAL A 42 4.63 -4.63 1.26
CA VAL A 42 3.59 -5.64 1.48
C VAL A 42 2.55 -5.07 2.42
N ILE A 43 1.31 -5.03 1.95
CA ILE A 43 0.18 -4.47 2.69
C ILE A 43 -0.64 -5.62 3.23
N THR A 44 -0.85 -5.67 4.54
CA THR A 44 -1.51 -6.77 5.25
C THR A 44 -2.79 -6.29 5.93
N THR A 45 -3.79 -7.17 5.98
CA THR A 45 -5.02 -6.95 6.74
C THR A 45 -5.63 -8.29 7.16
N ARG A 46 -6.76 -8.26 7.87
CA ARG A 46 -7.51 -9.46 8.23
C ARG A 46 -8.13 -10.12 6.99
N ALA A 47 -8.06 -11.44 6.93
CA ALA A 47 -8.84 -12.21 5.98
C ALA A 47 -10.32 -12.21 6.38
N MET A 48 -11.21 -12.37 5.39
CA MET A 48 -12.54 -12.91 5.67
C MET A 48 -12.36 -14.40 5.90
N ARG A 49 -12.61 -14.86 7.12
CA ARG A 49 -12.54 -16.28 7.45
C ARG A 49 -13.87 -16.93 7.09
N GLU A 50 -13.83 -17.89 6.18
CA GLU A 50 -14.97 -18.78 5.92
C GLU A 50 -14.85 -20.06 6.76
N SER A 51 -13.62 -20.48 7.05
CA SER A 51 -13.28 -21.63 7.88
C SER A 51 -12.23 -21.28 8.96
N PRO A 52 -12.22 -21.97 10.12
CA PRO A 52 -11.13 -21.88 11.09
C PRO A 52 -9.76 -22.28 10.52
N ALA A 53 -9.73 -23.10 9.47
CA ALA A 53 -8.50 -23.56 8.82
C ALA A 53 -7.86 -22.50 7.89
N ASP A 54 -8.61 -21.46 7.51
CA ASP A 54 -8.10 -20.41 6.62
C ASP A 54 -7.05 -19.55 7.35
N PRO A 55 -6.05 -19.00 6.63
CA PRO A 55 -5.11 -18.07 7.24
C PRO A 55 -5.87 -16.83 7.77
N PRO A 56 -5.54 -16.33 8.97
CA PRO A 56 -6.21 -15.17 9.57
C PRO A 56 -6.04 -13.86 8.79
N PHE A 57 -5.08 -13.83 7.88
CA PHE A 57 -4.56 -12.62 7.28
C PHE A 57 -4.45 -12.77 5.77
N VAL A 58 -4.63 -11.65 5.08
CA VAL A 58 -4.29 -11.51 3.68
C VAL A 58 -3.22 -10.45 3.55
N GLY A 59 -2.33 -10.65 2.59
CA GLY A 59 -1.32 -9.67 2.21
C GLY A 59 -1.21 -9.55 0.70
N ILE A 60 -0.79 -8.38 0.24
CA ILE A 60 -0.54 -8.10 -1.17
C ILE A 60 0.74 -7.26 -1.31
N THR A 61 1.54 -7.55 -2.33
CA THR A 61 2.65 -6.67 -2.73
C THR A 61 2.11 -5.47 -3.50
N ALA A 62 2.54 -4.27 -3.13
CA ALA A 62 2.21 -3.02 -3.81
C ALA A 62 3.44 -2.14 -3.99
N SER A 63 3.52 -1.46 -5.13
CA SER A 63 4.56 -0.47 -5.45
C SER A 63 3.98 0.94 -5.68
N SER A 64 2.67 1.10 -5.46
CA SER A 64 1.91 2.34 -5.61
C SER A 64 1.83 3.18 -4.31
N PHE A 65 2.55 2.77 -3.27
CA PHE A 65 2.53 3.45 -1.97
C PHE A 65 3.15 4.84 -2.07
N ASN A 66 2.57 5.84 -1.40
CA ASN A 66 3.16 7.17 -1.26
C ASN A 66 2.66 7.89 0.02
N SER A 67 3.43 8.87 0.48
CA SER A 67 3.02 9.82 1.53
C SER A 67 2.07 10.88 0.97
N VAL A 68 1.14 11.37 1.79
CA VAL A 68 0.14 12.36 1.39
C VAL A 68 0.20 13.62 2.25
N SER A 69 0.21 13.46 3.58
CA SER A 69 0.14 14.57 4.52
C SER A 69 0.92 14.26 5.79
N LEU A 70 1.47 15.30 6.42
CA LEU A 70 2.11 15.22 7.74
C LEU A 70 1.12 15.48 8.88
N ASP A 71 0.17 16.39 8.70
CA ASP A 71 -0.86 16.72 9.70
C ASP A 71 -2.23 16.96 9.03
N PRO A 72 -3.20 16.02 9.16
CA PRO A 72 -3.07 14.72 9.80
C PRO A 72 -2.08 13.80 9.03
N PRO A 73 -1.50 12.78 9.67
CA PRO A 73 -0.50 11.91 9.03
C PRO A 73 -1.18 10.93 8.07
N LEU A 74 -1.09 11.21 6.77
CA LEU A 74 -1.78 10.44 5.72
C LEU A 74 -0.80 9.80 4.73
N VAL A 75 -1.16 8.59 4.31
CA VAL A 75 -0.52 7.84 3.22
C VAL A 75 -1.57 7.33 2.24
N LEU A 76 -1.15 6.95 1.04
CA LEU A 76 -2.02 6.29 0.08
C LEU A 76 -1.36 5.10 -0.60
N TRP A 77 -2.19 4.25 -1.19
CA TRP A 77 -1.80 3.20 -2.11
C TRP A 77 -3.00 2.79 -2.97
N SER A 78 -2.78 1.99 -4.01
CA SER A 78 -3.82 1.60 -4.97
C SER A 78 -3.86 0.09 -5.14
N MET A 79 -5.07 -0.46 -5.31
CA MET A 79 -5.31 -1.88 -5.56
C MET A 79 -6.23 -2.06 -6.76
N ALA A 80 -5.88 -2.99 -7.65
CA ALA A 80 -6.73 -3.30 -8.79
C ALA A 80 -8.11 -3.79 -8.34
N THR A 81 -9.17 -3.34 -9.00
CA THR A 81 -10.56 -3.72 -8.65
C THR A 81 -10.83 -5.21 -8.81
N ARG A 82 -10.05 -5.89 -9.66
CA ARG A 82 -10.09 -7.33 -9.90
C ARG A 82 -9.35 -8.19 -8.87
N ALA A 83 -8.70 -7.59 -7.87
CA ALA A 83 -7.95 -8.35 -6.86
C ALA A 83 -8.89 -9.13 -5.93
N ASN A 84 -8.67 -10.43 -5.78
CA ASN A 84 -9.50 -11.28 -4.90
C ASN A 84 -9.51 -10.81 -3.43
N SER A 85 -8.46 -10.13 -2.98
CA SER A 85 -8.37 -9.59 -1.62
C SER A 85 -9.09 -8.25 -1.44
N LEU A 86 -9.62 -7.64 -2.50
CA LEU A 86 -10.24 -6.31 -2.43
C LEU A 86 -11.36 -6.22 -1.39
N PRO A 87 -12.28 -7.20 -1.24
CA PRO A 87 -13.33 -7.13 -0.22
C PRO A 87 -12.77 -7.00 1.21
N MET A 88 -11.63 -7.65 1.51
CA MET A 88 -10.98 -7.60 2.81
C MET A 88 -10.42 -6.20 3.10
N PHE A 89 -9.77 -5.58 2.12
CA PHE A 89 -9.25 -4.22 2.27
C PHE A 89 -10.36 -3.16 2.25
N ARG A 90 -11.42 -3.35 1.45
CA ARG A 90 -12.57 -2.44 1.47
C ARG A 90 -13.33 -2.50 2.80
N GLY A 91 -13.67 -3.69 3.27
CA GLY A 91 -14.43 -3.87 4.52
C GLY A 91 -13.59 -3.75 5.79
N GLY A 92 -12.27 -3.92 5.69
CA GLY A 92 -11.34 -3.83 6.81
C GLY A 92 -11.19 -2.42 7.35
N SER A 93 -11.23 -2.27 8.67
CA SER A 93 -11.01 -0.99 9.36
C SER A 93 -9.56 -0.55 9.37
N HIS A 94 -8.61 -1.50 9.32
CA HIS A 94 -7.18 -1.21 9.41
C HIS A 94 -6.37 -2.09 8.44
N TYR A 95 -5.18 -1.62 8.11
CA TYR A 95 -4.16 -2.37 7.39
C TYR A 95 -2.77 -1.94 7.86
N ILE A 96 -1.78 -2.82 7.65
CA ILE A 96 -0.37 -2.48 7.87
C ILE A 96 0.32 -2.36 6.52
N ILE A 97 1.05 -1.28 6.29
CA ILE A 97 1.97 -1.15 5.16
C ILE A 97 3.37 -1.52 5.67
N ASN A 98 4.00 -2.54 5.10
CA ASN A 98 5.35 -2.98 5.43
C ASN A 98 6.30 -2.63 4.27
N VAL A 99 7.26 -1.73 4.50
CA VAL A 99 8.26 -1.33 3.50
C VAL A 99 9.39 -2.34 3.46
N LEU A 100 9.64 -2.98 2.32
CA LEU A 100 10.54 -4.11 2.22
C LEU A 100 12.02 -3.72 2.06
N ALA A 101 12.89 -4.48 2.72
CA ALA A 101 14.33 -4.48 2.48
C ALA A 101 14.68 -5.30 1.22
N ALA A 102 15.83 -5.02 0.61
CA ALA A 102 16.33 -5.73 -0.57
C ALA A 102 16.47 -7.25 -0.35
N THR A 103 16.77 -7.66 0.88
CA THR A 103 16.84 -9.07 1.31
C THR A 103 15.48 -9.77 1.32
N GLN A 104 14.38 -9.04 1.18
CA GLN A 104 13.01 -9.57 1.24
C GLN A 104 12.38 -9.74 -0.16
N LEU A 105 13.19 -9.92 -1.20
CA LEU A 105 12.72 -10.21 -2.56
C LEU A 105 11.77 -11.43 -2.60
N ASP A 106 12.07 -12.48 -1.84
CA ASP A 106 11.23 -13.68 -1.77
C ASP A 106 9.84 -13.38 -1.18
N LEU A 107 9.76 -12.52 -0.17
CA LEU A 107 8.49 -12.05 0.40
C LEU A 107 7.72 -11.23 -0.64
N CYS A 108 8.39 -10.31 -1.33
CA CYS A 108 7.78 -9.53 -2.42
C CYS A 108 7.14 -10.45 -3.47
N GLN A 109 7.88 -11.44 -3.98
CA GLN A 109 7.39 -12.36 -5.00
C GLN A 109 6.24 -13.22 -4.47
N ARG A 110 6.36 -13.72 -3.22
CA ARG A 110 5.32 -14.52 -2.57
C ARG A 110 4.00 -13.74 -2.46
N PHE A 111 4.05 -12.51 -1.96
CA PHE A 111 2.88 -11.64 -1.78
C PHE A 111 2.31 -11.03 -3.07
N ALA A 112 3.03 -11.16 -4.20
CA ALA A 112 2.52 -10.85 -5.53
C ALA A 112 1.74 -12.01 -6.18
N THR A 113 1.79 -13.24 -5.63
CA THR A 113 1.12 -14.41 -6.20
C THR A 113 -0.34 -14.56 -5.74
N LEU A 114 -1.18 -15.18 -6.58
CA LEU A 114 -2.60 -15.39 -6.31
C LEU A 114 -2.92 -16.68 -5.53
N LYS A 115 -1.94 -17.58 -5.33
CA LYS A 115 -2.19 -18.95 -4.83
C LYS A 115 -1.37 -19.26 -3.57
N GLY A 116 -1.91 -20.17 -2.76
CA GLY A 116 -1.24 -20.71 -1.57
C GLY A 116 -1.40 -19.85 -0.32
N ASP A 117 -1.04 -20.42 0.83
CA ASP A 117 -0.92 -19.68 2.07
C ASP A 117 0.35 -18.83 2.03
N ARG A 118 0.17 -17.52 1.78
CA ARG A 118 1.28 -16.57 1.66
C ARG A 118 1.95 -16.26 2.99
N PHE A 119 1.31 -16.57 4.11
CA PHE A 119 1.87 -16.39 5.45
C PHE A 119 2.56 -17.63 5.99
N ALA A 120 2.49 -18.78 5.31
CA ALA A 120 3.16 -20.00 5.74
C ALA A 120 4.67 -19.78 5.90
N GLY A 121 5.17 -19.95 7.13
CA GLY A 121 6.59 -19.75 7.48
C GLY A 121 7.08 -18.30 7.34
N VAL A 122 6.17 -17.31 7.33
CA VAL A 122 6.54 -15.89 7.37
C VAL A 122 6.59 -15.42 8.81
N ASP A 123 7.73 -14.88 9.23
CA ASP A 123 7.87 -14.27 10.54
C ASP A 123 7.18 -12.89 10.58
N TYR A 124 6.31 -12.70 11.56
CA TYR A 124 5.66 -11.44 11.84
C TYR A 124 5.35 -11.31 13.33
N ARG A 125 5.21 -10.07 13.78
CA ARG A 125 4.59 -9.76 15.08
C ARG A 125 3.23 -9.09 14.84
N LEU A 126 2.35 -9.14 15.83
CA LEU A 126 1.07 -8.45 15.75
C LEU A 126 1.21 -6.98 16.16
N SER A 127 0.49 -6.12 15.45
CA SER A 127 0.31 -4.70 15.75
C SER A 127 -0.66 -4.48 16.92
N ALA A 128 -0.92 -3.21 17.28
CA ALA A 128 -1.89 -2.90 18.32
C ALA A 128 -3.33 -3.32 17.94
N THR A 129 -3.67 -3.27 16.65
CA THR A 129 -4.95 -3.75 16.10
C THR A 129 -4.95 -5.26 15.79
N GLY A 130 -3.86 -5.98 16.11
CA GLY A 130 -3.74 -7.41 15.89
C GLY A 130 -3.47 -7.79 14.43
N LEU A 131 -2.85 -6.90 13.64
CA LEU A 131 -2.50 -7.14 12.24
C LEU A 131 -1.01 -7.45 12.05
N PRO A 132 -0.60 -8.17 10.98
CA PRO A 132 0.79 -8.59 10.82
C PRO A 132 1.72 -7.44 10.44
N ILE A 133 2.73 -7.20 11.28
CA ILE A 133 3.93 -6.42 10.96
C ILE A 133 5.04 -7.43 10.64
N LEU A 134 5.48 -7.44 9.39
CA LEU A 134 6.46 -8.40 8.89
C LEU A 134 7.83 -8.16 9.53
N ALA A 135 8.50 -9.24 9.94
CA ALA A 135 9.85 -9.15 10.47
C ALA A 135 10.82 -8.58 9.42
N ASN A 136 11.80 -7.79 9.88
CA ASN A 136 12.86 -7.20 9.05
C ASN A 136 12.41 -6.23 7.94
N ALA A 137 11.13 -5.86 7.87
CA ALA A 137 10.69 -4.74 7.05
C ALA A 137 11.36 -3.44 7.53
N LEU A 138 11.84 -2.61 6.61
CA LEU A 138 12.58 -1.38 6.92
C LEU A 138 11.74 -0.37 7.70
N ALA A 139 10.45 -0.31 7.38
CA ALA A 139 9.49 0.50 8.08
C ALA A 139 8.11 -0.15 8.03
N TRP A 140 7.24 0.23 8.96
CA TRP A 140 5.85 -0.16 8.95
C TRP A 140 4.94 0.99 9.37
N PHE A 141 3.72 0.99 8.83
CA PHE A 141 2.67 1.96 9.14
C PHE A 141 1.39 1.20 9.45
N GLU A 142 0.85 1.39 10.66
CA GLU A 142 -0.47 0.93 11.06
C GLU A 142 -1.48 2.03 10.73
N CYS A 143 -2.36 1.73 9.79
CA CYS A 143 -3.25 2.72 9.19
C CYS A 143 -4.71 2.40 9.47
N HIS A 144 -5.44 3.41 9.95
CA HIS A 144 -6.88 3.44 9.87
C HIS A 144 -7.32 3.68 8.42
N ASN A 145 -8.29 2.91 7.93
CA ASN A 145 -8.74 2.95 6.55
C ASN A 145 -9.75 4.09 6.30
N ARG A 146 -9.22 5.32 6.26
CA ARG A 146 -9.94 6.60 6.28
C ARG A 146 -10.85 6.80 5.08
N SER A 147 -10.34 6.65 3.85
CA SER A 147 -11.12 6.94 2.64
C SER A 147 -10.73 6.03 1.47
N ARG A 148 -11.66 5.81 0.56
CA ARG A 148 -11.51 4.91 -0.60
C ARG A 148 -12.13 5.58 -1.82
N TYR A 149 -11.40 5.62 -2.93
CA TYR A 149 -11.85 6.23 -4.18
C TYR A 149 -11.76 5.22 -5.31
N ASP A 150 -12.87 5.01 -6.01
CA ASP A 150 -12.94 4.19 -7.20
C ASP A 150 -12.47 5.00 -8.41
N GLU A 151 -11.27 4.70 -8.92
CA GLU A 151 -10.60 5.50 -9.94
C GLU A 151 -10.08 4.59 -11.07
N GLY A 152 -10.87 4.49 -12.14
CA GLY A 152 -10.57 3.62 -13.28
C GLY A 152 -10.63 2.14 -12.91
N ASP A 153 -9.54 1.41 -13.12
CA ASP A 153 -9.42 -0.02 -12.81
C ASP A 153 -8.80 -0.30 -11.42
N HIS A 154 -8.62 0.74 -10.60
CA HIS A 154 -8.07 0.64 -9.25
C HIS A 154 -8.94 1.37 -8.21
N VAL A 155 -8.75 0.98 -6.96
CA VAL A 155 -9.24 1.68 -5.77
C VAL A 155 -8.06 2.36 -5.11
N ILE A 156 -8.15 3.66 -4.88
CA ILE A 156 -7.18 4.40 -4.07
C ILE A 156 -7.61 4.31 -2.61
N PHE A 157 -6.74 3.77 -1.77
CA PHE A 157 -6.90 3.75 -0.32
C PHE A 157 -6.11 4.89 0.29
N VAL A 158 -6.77 5.73 1.09
CA VAL A 158 -6.13 6.74 1.94
C VAL A 158 -6.14 6.22 3.37
N GLY A 159 -4.95 6.08 3.94
CA GLY A 159 -4.73 5.62 5.31
C GLY A 159 -4.34 6.76 6.21
N GLU A 160 -4.99 6.86 7.37
CA GLU A 160 -4.54 7.71 8.46
C GLU A 160 -3.62 6.90 9.36
N VAL A 161 -2.37 7.34 9.50
CA VAL A 161 -1.34 6.60 10.23
C VAL A 161 -1.51 6.83 11.72
N GLU A 162 -1.89 5.78 12.45
CA GLU A 162 -2.04 5.82 13.90
C GLU A 162 -0.73 5.49 14.62
N ARG A 163 0.08 4.61 14.03
CA ARG A 163 1.38 4.18 14.55
C ARG A 163 2.32 3.88 13.39
N CYS A 164 3.60 4.13 13.58
CA CYS A 164 4.64 3.71 12.64
C CYS A 164 5.92 3.35 13.39
N GLY A 165 6.84 2.69 12.68
CA GLY A 165 8.16 2.41 13.20
C GLY A 165 9.14 2.09 12.10
N ILE A 166 10.41 2.20 12.44
CA ILE A 166 11.55 1.85 11.59
C ILE A 166 12.28 0.64 12.17
N HIS A 167 12.98 -0.10 11.32
CA HIS A 167 13.86 -1.17 11.73
C HIS A 167 15.33 -0.75 11.54
N ASP A 168 16.04 -0.58 12.66
CA ASP A 168 17.37 0.06 12.72
C ASP A 168 18.54 -0.80 12.20
N SER A 169 18.28 -1.83 11.38
CA SER A 169 19.34 -2.72 10.89
C SER A 169 20.16 -2.16 9.72
N GLY A 170 19.81 -0.97 9.21
CA GLY A 170 20.55 -0.32 8.12
C GLY A 170 20.45 -1.03 6.76
N GLY A 171 19.41 -1.86 6.56
CA GLY A 171 19.17 -2.56 5.31
C GLY A 171 18.87 -1.61 4.14
N LEU A 172 19.31 -1.98 2.93
CA LEU A 172 18.97 -1.23 1.72
C LEU A 172 17.53 -1.53 1.27
N PRO A 173 16.80 -0.57 0.67
CA PRO A 173 15.44 -0.79 0.20
C PRO A 173 15.38 -1.73 -0.99
N LEU A 174 14.30 -2.50 -1.07
CA LEU A 174 13.92 -3.18 -2.30
C LEU A 174 13.29 -2.16 -3.24
N VAL A 175 13.90 -1.97 -4.41
CA VAL A 175 13.46 -1.05 -5.45
C VAL A 175 12.87 -1.83 -6.62
N PHE A 176 11.79 -1.32 -7.20
CA PHE A 176 11.20 -1.85 -8.43
C PHE A 176 11.17 -0.75 -9.50
N GLN A 177 11.79 -1.03 -10.65
CA GLN A 177 11.86 -0.11 -11.78
C GLN A 177 12.02 -0.91 -13.08
N GLY A 178 11.36 -0.49 -14.15
CA GLY A 178 11.50 -1.13 -15.46
C GLY A 178 11.05 -2.60 -15.53
N GLY A 179 10.30 -3.10 -14.53
CA GLY A 179 9.96 -4.52 -14.41
C GLY A 179 11.04 -5.38 -13.73
N ALA A 180 12.09 -4.78 -13.20
CA ALA A 180 13.19 -5.44 -12.51
C ALA A 180 13.29 -4.99 -11.04
N PHE A 181 13.88 -5.86 -10.22
CA PHE A 181 14.21 -5.56 -8.83
C PHE A 181 15.66 -5.12 -8.72
N SER A 182 15.89 -4.09 -7.91
CA SER A 182 17.21 -3.56 -7.63
C SER A 182 17.28 -3.06 -6.18
N THR A 183 18.41 -2.49 -5.81
CA THR A 183 18.58 -1.77 -4.55
C THR A 183 19.31 -0.46 -4.82
N THR A 184 19.31 0.45 -3.84
CA THR A 184 19.97 1.74 -4.00
C THR A 184 21.47 1.59 -3.83
N CYS A 185 22.23 2.25 -4.70
CA CYS A 185 23.62 2.58 -4.44
C CYS A 185 23.65 4.04 -3.97
N PRO A 186 24.24 4.36 -2.80
CA PRO A 186 24.40 5.74 -2.40
C PRO A 186 25.15 6.51 -3.48
N LEU A 187 24.58 7.63 -3.92
CA LEU A 187 25.34 8.59 -4.70
C LEU A 187 26.43 9.15 -3.79
N ARG A 188 27.68 9.08 -4.24
CA ARG A 188 28.79 9.74 -3.56
C ARG A 188 28.90 11.13 -4.16
N ASP A 189 28.93 12.15 -3.32
CA ASP A 189 29.33 13.50 -3.70
C ASP A 189 30.80 13.55 -4.14
#